data_AF-A0A921UY56-F1
#
_entry.id   AF-A0A921UY56-F1
#
_cell.length_a   1.000
_cell.length_b   1.000
_cell.length_c   1.000
_cell.angle_alpha   90.00
_cell.angle_beta   90.00
_cell.angle_gamma   90.00
#
_symmetry.space_group_name_H-M   'P 1'
#
loop_
_entity.id
_entity.type
_entity.pdbx_description
1 polymer ?
#
loop_
_entity_poly.entity_id
_entity_poly.type
_entity_poly.pdbx_seq_one_letter_code
_entity_poly.pdbx_strand_id
1 'polypeptide(L)'
;MAAWCSAESTKPVFVGIYGAVLGGFAVSALFFLLSSFSTLSAPTLPLPAAALAGANLSAPTPAQPETMYNRPIWKPPPRRARMPSPRAFRLTRDMVAARARDGVIVVTFGNYAFLDFILTWVRHLTDLGVDNLLVGAMDTKLLRELYFRGVPVFDTDMVWLKNPLPYLARYPDADLLTSSDQVIPTVTDDSLENWREVTGAFNIGIFHWRPTEPAKRLAKDWKDLVISDDKLWDQNAFNDLVRKNFGQPVQGGDLVYSYDGKLKLGVLPASIFCSGHTYFVQGMYKQLHLEPYAVHTTFQYAGTEGKRHRLREAMLFFDQPSYYDSPGGFLSFKPNIPKSLLLDGAHTVESHFELVNYQLKQIRTALAVASLLKRTLVMPPLWCRLDRMWFGHPGILEGTMTRQPFLCPMDHVFEVHVMLKDLPKEEFGPHIDFREYSFLENPSLPKEVKDSLLDVQLCDEHSSRCSAVDETDKHRPFLLPRNSTEEKLLDLLSPYKDVKIIQFSSMVDAFGGFADAAVEKKFRNRVKRYVGLWCCVEFRDIGHIYYDMYWDEKPGWKPHPPETREQDHPPWS
;
A
#
# COMPACT_ATOMS: atom_id res chain seq x y z
N MET A 1 15.87 1.87 -29.50
CA MET A 1 15.09 0.93 -30.32
C MET A 1 15.85 -0.39 -30.41
N ALA A 2 15.40 -1.41 -29.68
CA ALA A 2 15.89 -2.78 -29.80
C ALA A 2 14.76 -3.64 -30.36
N ALA A 3 15.08 -4.50 -31.33
CA ALA A 3 14.08 -5.30 -32.03
C ALA A 3 13.56 -6.44 -31.15
N TRP A 4 12.25 -6.70 -31.20
CA TRP A 4 11.66 -7.90 -30.62
C TRP A 4 12.02 -9.11 -31.48
N CYS A 5 12.58 -10.15 -30.88
CA CYS A 5 12.88 -11.40 -31.57
C CYS A 5 11.59 -12.07 -32.08
N SER A 6 11.58 -12.41 -33.37
CA SER A 6 10.51 -13.17 -34.01
C SER A 6 10.61 -14.66 -33.69
N ALA A 7 9.48 -15.28 -33.35
CA ALA A 7 9.31 -16.73 -33.41
C ALA A 7 8.37 -17.10 -34.58
N GLU A 8 8.95 -17.50 -35.71
CA GLU A 8 8.29 -18.44 -36.63
C GLU A 8 8.27 -19.83 -35.94
N SER A 9 7.40 -20.80 -36.23
CA SER A 9 6.39 -21.03 -37.27
C SER A 9 5.29 -21.90 -36.65
N THR A 10 4.00 -21.74 -36.94
CA THR A 10 3.31 -22.57 -37.95
C THR A 10 1.86 -22.12 -38.17
N LYS A 11 1.42 -22.12 -39.44
CA LYS A 11 0.00 -22.15 -39.86
C LYS A 11 -0.13 -23.25 -40.93
N PRO A 12 -1.23 -24.02 -40.97
CA PRO A 12 -2.36 -23.59 -41.81
C PRO A 12 -3.75 -24.05 -41.32
N VAL A 13 -4.51 -23.15 -40.68
CA VAL A 13 -5.98 -23.30 -40.48
C VAL A 13 -6.73 -22.02 -40.94
N PHE A 14 -6.02 -21.06 -41.53
CA PHE A 14 -6.44 -19.65 -41.60
C PHE A 14 -7.28 -19.25 -42.83
N VAL A 15 -7.74 -20.19 -43.66
CA VAL A 15 -8.48 -19.89 -44.91
C VAL A 15 -9.98 -20.20 -44.82
N GLY A 16 -10.41 -21.10 -43.92
CA GLY A 16 -11.83 -21.51 -43.83
C GLY A 16 -12.77 -20.49 -43.20
N ILE A 17 -12.27 -19.62 -42.32
CA ILE A 17 -13.13 -18.75 -41.47
C ILE A 17 -13.60 -17.48 -42.21
N TYR A 18 -12.79 -16.93 -43.12
CA TYR A 18 -13.15 -15.70 -43.85
C TYR A 18 -14.32 -15.88 -44.84
N GLY A 19 -14.57 -17.09 -45.33
CA GLY A 19 -15.70 -17.37 -46.24
C GLY A 19 -17.07 -17.29 -45.55
N ALA A 20 -17.17 -17.69 -44.27
CA ALA A 20 -18.44 -17.71 -43.54
C ALA A 20 -18.89 -16.31 -43.09
N VAL A 21 -17.94 -15.42 -42.75
CA VAL A 21 -18.24 -14.07 -42.23
C VAL A 21 -18.82 -13.17 -43.32
N LEU A 22 -18.32 -13.25 -44.56
CA LEU A 22 -18.82 -12.43 -45.67
C LEU A 22 -20.26 -12.80 -46.11
N GLY A 23 -20.67 -14.08 -45.95
CA GLY A 23 -22.04 -14.51 -46.22
C GLY A 23 -23.07 -13.96 -45.23
N GLY A 24 -22.70 -13.84 -43.95
CA GLY A 24 -23.61 -13.38 -42.89
C GLY A 24 -23.99 -11.89 -42.97
N PHE A 25 -23.09 -11.04 -43.46
CA PHE A 25 -23.35 -9.60 -43.61
C PHE A 25 -24.37 -9.28 -44.73
N ALA A 26 -24.39 -10.07 -45.81
CA ALA A 26 -25.32 -9.87 -46.92
C ALA A 26 -26.80 -10.11 -46.54
N VAL A 27 -27.06 -11.06 -45.63
CA VAL A 27 -28.43 -11.43 -45.22
C VAL A 27 -29.00 -10.44 -44.19
N SER A 28 -28.16 -9.87 -43.33
CA SER A 28 -28.61 -8.92 -42.28
C SER A 28 -28.94 -7.52 -42.82
N ALA A 29 -28.28 -7.10 -43.92
CA ALA A 29 -28.51 -5.79 -44.54
C ALA A 29 -29.89 -5.67 -45.21
N LEU A 30 -30.51 -6.77 -45.64
CA LEU A 30 -31.81 -6.76 -46.32
C LEU A 30 -32.99 -6.56 -45.36
N PHE A 31 -32.84 -6.89 -44.07
CA PHE A 31 -33.93 -6.85 -43.09
C PHE A 31 -34.18 -5.45 -42.48
N PHE A 32 -33.20 -4.56 -42.54
CA PHE A 32 -33.30 -3.19 -41.99
C PHE A 32 -33.91 -2.16 -42.96
N LEU A 33 -34.12 -2.51 -44.22
CA LEU A 33 -34.64 -1.59 -45.27
C LEU A 33 -36.15 -1.70 -45.53
N LEU A 34 -36.89 -2.55 -44.82
CA LEU A 34 -38.30 -2.88 -45.12
C LEU A 34 -39.32 -2.62 -44.00
N SER A 35 -38.93 -1.98 -42.89
CA SER A 35 -39.77 -1.83 -41.69
C SER A 35 -39.93 -0.39 -41.16
N SER A 36 -39.64 0.63 -41.98
CA SER A 36 -39.69 2.04 -41.57
C SER A 36 -40.64 2.92 -42.42
N PHE A 37 -41.96 2.73 -42.28
CA PHE A 37 -42.97 3.74 -42.64
C PHE A 37 -44.24 3.61 -41.80
N SER A 38 -44.47 4.53 -40.83
CA SER A 38 -45.79 4.92 -40.28
C SER A 38 -45.68 6.12 -39.31
N THR A 39 -45.89 7.33 -39.85
CA THR A 39 -46.49 8.55 -39.24
C THR A 39 -46.47 8.82 -37.73
N LEU A 40 -45.71 9.87 -37.36
CA LEU A 40 -46.15 11.08 -36.63
C LEU A 40 -47.23 11.01 -35.52
N SER A 41 -46.84 11.35 -34.30
CA SER A 41 -47.59 12.22 -33.36
C SER A 41 -46.62 12.80 -32.32
N ALA A 42 -46.67 14.11 -32.04
CA ALA A 42 -45.82 14.76 -31.04
C ALA A 42 -46.60 15.10 -29.75
N PRO A 43 -46.06 14.84 -28.55
CA PRO A 43 -46.63 15.35 -27.30
C PRO A 43 -46.13 16.79 -27.01
N THR A 44 -47.03 17.60 -26.46
CA THR A 44 -46.80 19.02 -26.15
C THR A 44 -45.91 19.24 -24.93
N LEU A 45 -45.01 20.23 -25.01
CA LEU A 45 -44.24 20.74 -23.87
C LEU A 45 -45.12 21.64 -22.97
N PRO A 46 -45.05 21.53 -21.63
CA PRO A 46 -45.57 22.56 -20.73
C PRO A 46 -44.57 23.72 -20.61
N LEU A 47 -45.08 24.95 -20.70
CA LEU A 47 -44.34 26.17 -20.37
C LEU A 47 -44.15 26.33 -18.85
N PRO A 48 -43.11 27.04 -18.38
CA PRO A 48 -42.83 27.18 -16.96
C PRO A 48 -43.81 28.13 -16.27
N ALA A 49 -44.39 27.68 -15.14
CA ALA A 49 -45.15 28.56 -14.26
C ALA A 49 -44.21 29.46 -13.45
N ALA A 50 -44.58 30.74 -13.32
CA ALA A 50 -43.75 31.76 -12.68
C ALA A 50 -43.59 31.55 -11.16
N ALA A 51 -42.48 32.06 -10.62
CA ALA A 51 -42.18 31.98 -9.20
C ALA A 51 -43.18 32.78 -8.34
N LEU A 52 -43.66 32.15 -7.27
CA LEU A 52 -44.28 32.82 -6.13
C LEU A 52 -43.50 32.44 -4.87
N ALA A 53 -42.79 33.42 -4.31
CA ALA A 53 -42.04 33.26 -3.07
C ALA A 53 -43.02 33.24 -1.88
N GLY A 54 -43.36 32.04 -1.41
CA GLY A 54 -44.09 31.82 -0.15
C GLY A 54 -43.15 31.22 0.89
N ALA A 55 -42.80 31.99 1.92
CA ALA A 55 -42.03 31.47 3.05
C ALA A 55 -42.90 30.50 3.87
N ASN A 56 -42.57 29.20 3.81
CA ASN A 56 -43.22 28.17 4.62
C ASN A 56 -42.21 27.55 5.59
N LEU A 57 -42.53 27.65 6.88
CA LEU A 57 -41.82 26.98 7.96
C LEU A 57 -41.91 25.46 7.77
N SER A 58 -40.77 24.80 7.61
CA SER A 58 -40.69 23.35 7.48
C SER A 58 -41.11 22.67 8.78
N ALA A 59 -42.29 22.02 8.79
CA ALA A 59 -42.62 21.06 9.83
C ALA A 59 -41.60 19.89 9.80
N PRO A 60 -41.27 19.26 10.95
CA PRO A 60 -40.32 18.16 10.96
C PRO A 60 -40.91 16.95 10.22
N THR A 61 -40.24 16.52 9.15
CA THR A 61 -40.54 15.24 8.48
C THR A 61 -40.46 14.11 9.51
N PRO A 62 -41.42 13.16 9.55
CA PRO A 62 -41.30 11.99 10.42
C PRO A 62 -39.99 11.27 10.15
N ALA A 63 -39.17 11.10 11.20
CA ALA A 63 -37.88 10.44 11.07
C ALA A 63 -38.09 9.01 10.52
N GLN A 64 -37.45 8.69 9.40
CA GLN A 64 -37.49 7.33 8.87
C GLN A 64 -36.96 6.35 9.93
N PRO A 65 -37.57 5.16 10.09
CA PRO A 65 -37.07 4.18 11.05
C PRO A 65 -35.61 3.83 10.75
N GLU A 66 -34.80 3.73 11.81
CA GLU A 66 -33.39 3.38 11.69
C GLU A 66 -33.25 1.92 11.22
N THR A 67 -32.79 1.76 9.98
CA THR A 67 -32.40 0.51 9.35
C THR A 67 -30.89 0.30 9.49
N MET A 68 -30.41 -0.90 9.19
CA MET A 68 -28.96 -1.15 9.13
C MET A 68 -28.22 -0.36 8.03
N TYR A 69 -28.96 0.31 7.14
CA TYR A 69 -28.43 1.07 6.00
C TYR A 69 -28.43 2.58 6.20
N ASN A 70 -29.36 3.16 6.96
CA ASN A 70 -29.40 4.61 7.24
C ASN A 70 -28.87 4.99 8.64
N ARG A 71 -28.55 4.01 9.52
CA ARG A 71 -27.87 4.25 10.81
C ARG A 71 -26.55 5.04 10.64
N PRO A 72 -26.16 5.91 11.58
CA PRO A 72 -24.82 6.52 11.56
C PRO A 72 -23.70 5.47 11.46
N ILE A 73 -22.67 5.75 10.66
CA ILE A 73 -21.49 4.87 10.57
C ILE A 73 -20.80 4.86 11.94
N TRP A 74 -20.20 3.72 12.30
CA TRP A 74 -19.62 3.46 13.63
C TRP A 74 -20.62 3.32 14.79
N LYS A 75 -21.94 3.48 14.55
CA LYS A 75 -22.97 3.16 15.54
C LYS A 75 -23.24 1.64 15.52
N PRO A 76 -22.80 0.87 16.54
CA PRO A 76 -23.06 -0.57 16.59
C PRO A 76 -24.57 -0.83 16.71
N PRO A 77 -25.05 -2.02 16.29
CA PRO A 77 -26.44 -2.40 16.53
C PRO A 77 -26.71 -2.51 18.05
N PRO A 78 -27.97 -2.40 18.51
CA PRO A 78 -28.30 -2.46 19.93
C PRO A 78 -27.68 -3.67 20.65
N ARG A 79 -27.22 -3.49 21.89
CA ARG A 79 -26.64 -4.59 22.69
C ARG A 79 -27.61 -5.78 22.73
N ARG A 80 -27.12 -6.97 22.37
CA ARG A 80 -27.85 -8.25 22.22
C ARG A 80 -28.73 -8.38 20.95
N ALA A 81 -28.73 -7.44 20.02
CA ALA A 81 -29.38 -7.62 18.72
C ALA A 81 -28.76 -8.81 17.96
N ARG A 82 -29.60 -9.74 17.49
CA ARG A 82 -29.15 -10.81 16.59
C ARG A 82 -28.85 -10.20 15.21
N MET A 83 -27.78 -10.68 14.58
CA MET A 83 -27.46 -10.31 13.20
C MET A 83 -28.59 -10.81 12.26
N PRO A 84 -29.06 -9.99 11.31
CA PRO A 84 -30.00 -10.42 10.28
C PRO A 84 -29.49 -11.62 9.46
N SER A 85 -30.40 -12.34 8.80
CA SER A 85 -29.98 -13.43 7.90
C SER A 85 -29.15 -12.89 6.71
N PRO A 86 -28.21 -13.66 6.12
CA PRO A 86 -27.41 -13.21 4.98
C PRO A 86 -28.23 -12.68 3.79
N ARG A 87 -29.47 -13.18 3.60
CA ARG A 87 -30.39 -12.67 2.55
C ARG A 87 -30.75 -11.20 2.74
N ALA A 88 -30.78 -10.71 3.97
CA ALA A 88 -31.09 -9.31 4.27
C ALA A 88 -30.00 -8.35 3.79
N PHE A 89 -28.75 -8.83 3.62
CA PHE A 89 -27.59 -8.03 3.18
C PHE A 89 -27.38 -8.03 1.66
N ARG A 90 -28.28 -8.63 0.87
CA ARG A 90 -28.22 -8.57 -0.59
C ARG A 90 -28.39 -7.12 -1.05
N LEU A 91 -27.49 -6.66 -1.92
CA LEU A 91 -27.56 -5.33 -2.53
C LEU A 91 -28.94 -5.05 -3.14
N THR A 92 -29.62 -4.01 -2.66
CA THR A 92 -30.88 -3.50 -3.22
C THR A 92 -30.74 -2.04 -3.65
N ARG A 93 -31.68 -1.58 -4.49
CA ARG A 93 -31.80 -0.16 -4.85
C ARG A 93 -31.98 0.73 -3.61
N ASP A 94 -32.72 0.26 -2.62
CA ASP A 94 -33.01 1.02 -1.40
C ASP A 94 -31.77 1.19 -0.51
N MET A 95 -30.87 0.21 -0.49
CA MET A 95 -29.57 0.34 0.19
C MET A 95 -28.71 1.46 -0.43
N VAL A 96 -28.63 1.48 -1.76
CA VAL A 96 -27.88 2.50 -2.50
C VAL A 96 -28.54 3.87 -2.29
N ALA A 97 -29.87 3.96 -2.40
CA ALA A 97 -30.62 5.19 -2.20
C ALA A 97 -30.53 5.73 -0.76
N ALA A 98 -30.42 4.86 0.25
CA ALA A 98 -30.24 5.25 1.65
C ALA A 98 -28.86 5.85 1.97
N ARG A 99 -27.89 5.73 1.06
CA ARG A 99 -26.50 6.22 1.23
C ARG A 99 -26.06 7.23 0.20
N ALA A 100 -26.51 7.13 -1.04
CA ALA A 100 -26.08 8.02 -2.11
C ALA A 100 -26.38 9.49 -1.75
N ARG A 101 -25.40 10.36 -1.99
CA ARG A 101 -25.51 11.82 -1.86
C ARG A 101 -25.31 12.40 -3.25
N ASP A 102 -26.22 13.26 -3.69
CA ASP A 102 -26.16 13.94 -4.99
C ASP A 102 -25.94 13.00 -6.19
N GLY A 103 -26.52 11.80 -6.12
CA GLY A 103 -26.39 10.75 -7.13
C GLY A 103 -25.09 9.96 -7.10
N VAL A 104 -24.16 10.27 -6.18
CA VAL A 104 -22.87 9.60 -6.02
C VAL A 104 -22.86 8.70 -4.79
N ILE A 105 -22.24 7.54 -4.95
CA ILE A 105 -21.98 6.60 -3.87
C ILE A 105 -20.55 6.06 -3.98
N VAL A 106 -19.87 5.91 -2.84
CA VAL A 106 -18.52 5.35 -2.79
C VAL A 106 -18.61 3.87 -2.41
N VAL A 107 -18.07 2.98 -3.24
CA VAL A 107 -18.14 1.52 -3.07
C VAL A 107 -16.78 0.90 -3.36
N THR A 108 -16.53 -0.29 -2.82
CA THR A 108 -15.27 -1.07 -2.83
C THR A 108 -15.69 -2.60 -2.80
N PHE A 109 -15.03 -3.67 -3.41
CA PHE A 109 -15.45 -5.14 -3.52
C PHE A 109 -14.53 -6.43 -3.20
N GLY A 110 -14.60 -7.14 -2.01
CA GLY A 110 -13.48 -7.84 -1.24
C GLY A 110 -13.70 -8.49 0.19
N ASN A 111 -12.68 -9.06 0.92
CA ASN A 111 -12.81 -10.12 2.01
C ASN A 111 -12.11 -9.96 3.43
N TYR A 112 -12.37 -10.86 4.41
CA TYR A 112 -11.92 -10.82 5.84
C TYR A 112 -10.41 -10.72 6.07
N ALA A 113 -9.57 -11.23 5.16
CA ALA A 113 -8.13 -11.05 5.25
C ALA A 113 -7.70 -9.57 5.15
N PHE A 114 -8.61 -8.70 4.70
CA PHE A 114 -8.44 -7.26 4.56
C PHE A 114 -9.31 -6.45 5.55
N LEU A 115 -9.95 -7.08 6.55
CA LEU A 115 -10.85 -6.41 7.52
C LEU A 115 -10.26 -5.10 8.10
N ASP A 116 -8.97 -5.07 8.35
CA ASP A 116 -8.21 -3.94 8.89
C ASP A 116 -7.92 -2.83 7.86
N PHE A 117 -7.57 -3.17 6.62
CA PHE A 117 -7.54 -2.20 5.50
C PHE A 117 -8.92 -1.56 5.29
N ILE A 118 -9.96 -2.39 5.37
CA ILE A 118 -11.35 -1.96 5.23
C ILE A 118 -11.74 -1.00 6.35
N LEU A 119 -11.44 -1.32 7.61
CA LEU A 119 -11.71 -0.42 8.73
C LEU A 119 -10.90 0.89 8.62
N THR A 120 -9.66 0.82 8.13
CA THR A 120 -8.84 1.99 7.82
C THR A 120 -9.51 2.88 6.76
N TRP A 121 -10.03 2.31 5.67
CA TRP A 121 -10.74 3.05 4.63
C TRP A 121 -11.95 3.82 5.14
N VAL A 122 -12.85 3.12 5.82
CA VAL A 122 -14.07 3.73 6.37
C VAL A 122 -13.69 4.84 7.34
N ARG A 123 -12.62 4.64 8.12
CA ARG A 123 -12.19 5.61 9.12
C ARG A 123 -11.78 6.92 8.45
N HIS A 124 -10.88 6.87 7.48
CA HIS A 124 -10.48 8.07 6.73
C HIS A 124 -11.66 8.75 6.03
N LEU A 125 -12.52 8.01 5.34
CA LEU A 125 -13.70 8.60 4.68
C LEU A 125 -14.64 9.29 5.68
N THR A 126 -14.93 8.65 6.82
CA THR A 126 -15.83 9.24 7.83
C THR A 126 -15.21 10.44 8.54
N ASP A 127 -13.90 10.44 8.79
CA ASP A 127 -13.19 11.61 9.35
C ASP A 127 -13.14 12.79 8.35
N LEU A 128 -13.19 12.50 7.04
CA LEU A 128 -13.36 13.49 5.97
C LEU A 128 -14.83 13.92 5.74
N GLY A 129 -15.79 13.43 6.53
CA GLY A 129 -17.22 13.71 6.40
C GLY A 129 -17.92 13.00 5.23
N VAL A 130 -17.29 12.01 4.60
CA VAL A 130 -17.82 11.24 3.48
C VAL A 130 -18.64 10.05 4.02
N ASP A 131 -19.96 10.24 4.18
CA ASP A 131 -20.89 9.25 4.74
C ASP A 131 -21.63 8.40 3.70
N ASN A 132 -21.48 8.75 2.41
CA ASN A 132 -22.14 8.15 1.26
C ASN A 132 -21.42 6.89 0.76
N LEU A 133 -20.99 6.05 1.71
CA LEU A 133 -20.22 4.85 1.44
C LEU A 133 -21.02 3.57 1.68
N LEU A 134 -20.70 2.55 0.90
CA LEU A 134 -21.07 1.17 1.13
C LEU A 134 -19.79 0.33 0.90
N VAL A 135 -19.17 -0.08 2.01
CA VAL A 135 -18.16 -1.16 2.07
C VAL A 135 -18.85 -2.50 2.09
N GLY A 136 -18.13 -3.61 2.22
CA GLY A 136 -18.48 -4.80 2.98
C GLY A 136 -17.70 -6.08 2.61
N ALA A 137 -18.43 -7.20 2.43
CA ALA A 137 -17.84 -8.54 2.48
C ALA A 137 -18.17 -9.55 1.35
N MET A 138 -17.11 -10.16 0.81
CA MET A 138 -17.10 -11.43 0.07
C MET A 138 -17.39 -12.66 0.96
N ASP A 139 -17.23 -12.56 2.28
CA ASP A 139 -17.39 -13.69 3.20
C ASP A 139 -18.16 -13.35 4.49
N THR A 140 -18.65 -14.39 5.17
CA THR A 140 -19.53 -14.22 6.34
C THR A 140 -18.82 -13.75 7.61
N LYS A 141 -17.49 -13.90 7.73
CA LYS A 141 -16.73 -13.37 8.86
C LYS A 141 -16.63 -11.85 8.75
N LEU A 142 -16.25 -11.34 7.57
CA LEU A 142 -16.15 -9.89 7.35
C LEU A 142 -17.52 -9.22 7.46
N LEU A 143 -18.56 -9.85 6.88
CA LEU A 143 -19.95 -9.37 6.96
C LEU A 143 -20.37 -9.13 8.41
N ARG A 144 -20.02 -10.07 9.29
CA ARG A 144 -20.32 -10.05 10.72
C ARG A 144 -19.54 -8.95 11.44
N GLU A 145 -18.24 -8.88 11.24
CA GLU A 145 -17.37 -7.92 11.93
C GLU A 145 -17.72 -6.46 11.59
N LEU A 146 -18.01 -6.17 10.32
CA LEU A 146 -18.43 -4.84 9.88
C LEU A 146 -19.84 -4.49 10.38
N TYR A 147 -20.79 -5.43 10.30
CA TYR A 147 -22.16 -5.20 10.80
C TYR A 147 -22.17 -4.81 12.29
N PHE A 148 -21.41 -5.52 13.13
CA PHE A 148 -21.32 -5.24 14.57
C PHE A 148 -20.52 -3.98 14.92
N ARG A 149 -19.60 -3.52 14.06
CA ARG A 149 -18.90 -2.23 14.20
C ARG A 149 -19.69 -1.02 13.71
N GLY A 150 -20.91 -1.21 13.20
CA GLY A 150 -21.72 -0.10 12.68
C GLY A 150 -21.38 0.31 11.24
N VAL A 151 -20.60 -0.49 10.52
CA VAL A 151 -20.22 -0.23 9.13
C VAL A 151 -21.32 -0.71 8.17
N PRO A 152 -21.72 0.06 7.15
CA PRO A 152 -22.60 -0.39 6.06
C PRO A 152 -21.89 -1.42 5.15
N VAL A 153 -22.57 -2.53 4.74
CA VAL A 153 -21.86 -3.77 4.34
C VAL A 153 -22.42 -4.55 3.10
N PHE A 154 -21.77 -4.37 1.92
CA PHE A 154 -21.34 -5.26 0.82
C PHE A 154 -20.01 -4.72 0.14
N ASP A 155 -18.89 -5.47 0.20
CA ASP A 155 -17.55 -5.45 -0.52
C ASP A 155 -16.25 -4.43 -0.25
N THR A 156 -14.91 -4.77 -0.47
CA THR A 156 -13.44 -4.14 -0.49
C THR A 156 -12.75 -2.99 0.33
N ASP A 157 -11.50 -2.63 -0.08
CA ASP A 157 -10.15 -2.56 0.56
C ASP A 157 -9.16 -1.46 0.01
N MET A 158 -9.59 -0.42 -0.72
CA MET A 158 -8.72 0.72 -1.12
C MET A 158 -8.71 1.84 -0.05
N VAL A 159 -7.77 2.82 -0.05
CA VAL A 159 -7.77 3.98 0.90
C VAL A 159 -7.81 5.39 0.26
N TRP A 160 -8.78 6.22 0.66
CA TRP A 160 -8.90 7.65 0.29
C TRP A 160 -8.29 8.55 1.38
N LEU A 161 -7.57 9.61 1.00
CA LEU A 161 -6.92 10.58 1.90
C LEU A 161 -7.58 11.97 1.91
N LYS A 162 -8.36 12.30 0.86
CA LYS A 162 -9.12 13.54 0.72
C LYS A 162 -10.42 13.25 0.00
N ASN A 163 -11.47 14.05 0.22
CA ASN A 163 -12.73 13.92 -0.52
C ASN A 163 -12.48 14.08 -2.04
N PRO A 164 -12.67 13.04 -2.86
CA PRO A 164 -12.34 13.09 -4.29
C PRO A 164 -13.44 13.75 -5.13
N LEU A 165 -14.65 13.94 -4.59
CA LEU A 165 -15.81 14.38 -5.37
C LEU A 165 -15.62 15.75 -6.05
N PRO A 166 -15.03 16.78 -5.42
CA PRO A 166 -14.77 18.05 -6.09
C PRO A 166 -13.78 17.93 -7.25
N TYR A 167 -12.80 17.02 -7.15
CA TYR A 167 -11.82 16.77 -8.23
C TYR A 167 -12.49 16.08 -9.42
N LEU A 168 -13.30 15.04 -9.16
CA LEU A 168 -14.03 14.29 -10.20
C LEU A 168 -15.06 15.17 -10.92
N ALA A 169 -15.68 16.11 -10.19
CA ALA A 169 -16.65 17.06 -10.75
C ALA A 169 -16.05 18.03 -11.79
N ARG A 170 -14.72 18.21 -11.83
CA ARG A 170 -14.03 19.03 -12.85
C ARG A 170 -14.13 18.42 -14.26
N TYR A 171 -14.41 17.13 -14.37
CA TYR A 171 -14.46 16.38 -15.63
C TYR A 171 -15.88 15.83 -15.90
N PRO A 172 -16.90 16.70 -16.10
CA PRO A 172 -18.28 16.27 -16.32
C PRO A 172 -18.46 15.43 -17.59
N ASP A 173 -17.60 15.65 -18.58
CA ASP A 173 -17.59 14.94 -19.87
C ASP A 173 -16.93 13.56 -19.85
N ALA A 174 -16.24 13.17 -18.78
CA ALA A 174 -15.60 11.86 -18.70
C ALA A 174 -16.65 10.74 -18.55
N ASP A 175 -16.56 9.71 -19.39
CA ASP A 175 -17.30 8.45 -19.23
C ASP A 175 -16.64 7.59 -18.15
N LEU A 176 -15.30 7.59 -18.13
CA LEU A 176 -14.46 6.85 -17.20
C LEU A 176 -13.19 7.64 -16.85
N LEU A 177 -12.91 7.74 -15.54
CA LEU A 177 -11.59 8.10 -15.02
C LEU A 177 -10.98 6.89 -14.32
N THR A 178 -9.68 6.67 -14.50
CA THR A 178 -8.93 5.53 -13.94
C THR A 178 -7.57 5.98 -13.38
N SER A 179 -7.09 5.33 -12.33
CA SER A 179 -5.69 5.41 -11.91
C SER A 179 -4.74 4.71 -12.89
N SER A 180 -3.44 4.86 -12.71
CA SER A 180 -2.44 4.12 -13.47
C SER A 180 -1.28 3.64 -12.58
N ASP A 181 -0.57 2.62 -13.04
CA ASP A 181 0.72 2.18 -12.50
C ASP A 181 1.89 2.96 -13.15
N GLN A 182 1.63 4.21 -13.58
CA GLN A 182 2.65 5.13 -14.07
C GLN A 182 3.58 5.56 -12.92
N VAL A 183 4.89 5.63 -13.19
CA VAL A 183 5.91 6.04 -12.20
C VAL A 183 6.73 7.26 -12.61
N ILE A 184 6.66 7.66 -13.88
CA ILE A 184 7.24 8.90 -14.43
C ILE A 184 6.09 9.90 -14.61
N PRO A 185 6.11 11.09 -13.98
CA PRO A 185 5.02 12.05 -14.11
C PRO A 185 4.97 12.60 -15.54
N THR A 186 3.79 12.64 -16.15
CA THR A 186 3.59 13.25 -17.48
C THR A 186 3.07 14.70 -17.38
N VAL A 187 2.64 15.10 -16.18
CA VAL A 187 2.21 16.46 -15.82
C VAL A 187 2.78 16.84 -14.44
N THR A 188 2.90 18.14 -14.16
CA THR A 188 3.52 18.66 -12.93
C THR A 188 2.54 19.38 -11.98
N ASP A 189 1.26 19.48 -12.37
CA ASP A 189 0.19 20.10 -11.61
C ASP A 189 -0.89 19.06 -11.22
N ASP A 190 -2.16 19.48 -11.08
CA ASP A 190 -3.28 18.61 -10.75
C ASP A 190 -4.17 18.25 -11.96
N SER A 191 -3.72 18.44 -13.20
CA SER A 191 -4.42 18.00 -14.40
C SER A 191 -4.45 16.47 -14.54
N LEU A 192 -5.19 15.94 -15.52
CA LEU A 192 -5.06 14.53 -15.91
C LEU A 192 -3.68 14.28 -16.54
N GLU A 193 -3.16 13.05 -16.43
CA GLU A 193 -1.92 12.66 -17.11
C GLU A 193 -2.08 12.83 -18.63
N ASN A 194 -1.02 13.29 -19.29
CA ASN A 194 -0.90 13.27 -20.75
C ASN A 194 -0.86 11.80 -21.22
N TRP A 195 -2.04 11.28 -21.58
CA TRP A 195 -2.28 9.90 -22.00
C TRP A 195 -1.36 9.40 -23.12
N ARG A 196 -0.70 10.29 -23.88
CA ARG A 196 0.28 9.92 -24.92
C ARG A 196 1.64 9.48 -24.35
N GLU A 197 1.94 9.89 -23.13
CA GLU A 197 3.22 9.65 -22.43
C GLU A 197 3.06 8.63 -21.27
N VAL A 198 1.83 8.23 -20.95
CA VAL A 198 1.54 7.16 -19.99
C VAL A 198 1.96 5.80 -20.58
N THR A 199 3.00 5.20 -20.00
CA THR A 199 3.55 3.90 -20.40
C THR A 199 3.14 2.77 -19.45
N GLY A 200 2.95 3.09 -18.15
CA GLY A 200 2.42 2.16 -17.14
C GLY A 200 0.99 1.69 -17.46
N ALA A 201 0.57 0.58 -16.86
CA ALA A 201 -0.78 0.03 -17.03
C ALA A 201 -1.85 0.98 -16.45
N PHE A 202 -3.07 0.97 -16.99
CA PHE A 202 -4.20 1.56 -16.27
C PHE A 202 -4.56 0.65 -15.11
N ASN A 203 -4.61 1.22 -13.91
CA ASN A 203 -4.75 0.48 -12.67
C ASN A 203 -6.22 0.44 -12.26
N ILE A 204 -6.72 -0.76 -11.97
CA ILE A 204 -8.16 -1.00 -11.76
C ILE A 204 -8.63 -0.80 -10.30
N GLY A 205 -7.74 -0.38 -9.39
CA GLY A 205 -8.06 -0.14 -7.98
C GLY A 205 -8.79 1.18 -7.70
N ILE A 206 -8.74 2.15 -8.62
CA ILE A 206 -9.45 3.43 -8.49
C ILE A 206 -10.13 3.80 -9.82
N PHE A 207 -11.46 3.92 -9.79
CA PHE A 207 -12.26 4.36 -10.93
C PHE A 207 -13.34 5.38 -10.54
N HIS A 208 -13.69 6.24 -11.50
CA HIS A 208 -14.99 6.91 -11.54
C HIS A 208 -15.72 6.56 -12.83
N TRP A 209 -16.83 5.82 -12.72
CA TRP A 209 -17.67 5.43 -13.85
C TRP A 209 -18.92 6.32 -13.92
N ARG A 210 -19.14 6.97 -15.07
CA ARG A 210 -20.43 7.62 -15.39
C ARG A 210 -21.35 6.57 -16.04
N PRO A 211 -22.65 6.51 -15.72
CA PRO A 211 -23.56 5.50 -16.26
C PRO A 211 -24.03 5.80 -17.70
N THR A 212 -23.09 6.12 -18.59
CA THR A 212 -23.33 6.34 -20.02
C THR A 212 -23.38 5.01 -20.78
N GLU A 213 -23.95 5.02 -21.99
CA GLU A 213 -24.06 3.82 -22.81
C GLU A 213 -22.71 3.21 -23.23
N PRO A 214 -21.65 3.99 -23.56
CA PRO A 214 -20.30 3.44 -23.75
C PRO A 214 -19.75 2.76 -22.49
N ALA A 215 -19.86 3.41 -21.34
CA ALA A 215 -19.37 2.91 -20.05
C ALA A 215 -20.05 1.58 -19.65
N LYS A 216 -21.38 1.48 -19.78
CA LYS A 216 -22.12 0.23 -19.54
C LYS A 216 -21.68 -0.91 -20.47
N ARG A 217 -21.42 -0.61 -21.75
CA ARG A 217 -20.93 -1.61 -22.72
C ARG A 217 -19.54 -2.11 -22.35
N LEU A 218 -18.60 -1.21 -22.05
CA LEU A 218 -17.26 -1.60 -21.58
C LEU A 218 -17.32 -2.47 -20.32
N ALA A 219 -18.10 -2.08 -19.32
CA ALA A 219 -18.25 -2.87 -18.08
C ALA A 219 -18.85 -4.27 -18.34
N LYS A 220 -19.80 -4.39 -19.27
CA LYS A 220 -20.37 -5.68 -19.67
C LYS A 220 -19.32 -6.55 -20.39
N ASP A 221 -18.65 -5.99 -21.39
CA ASP A 221 -17.68 -6.73 -22.22
C ASP A 221 -16.46 -7.16 -21.41
N TRP A 222 -15.97 -6.30 -20.50
CA TRP A 222 -14.89 -6.63 -19.57
C TRP A 222 -15.28 -7.78 -18.63
N LYS A 223 -16.47 -7.71 -18.02
CA LYS A 223 -17.00 -8.77 -17.16
C LYS A 223 -17.22 -10.09 -17.93
N ASP A 224 -17.73 -10.04 -19.16
CA ASP A 224 -17.91 -11.24 -19.99
C ASP A 224 -16.56 -11.85 -20.41
N LEU A 225 -15.53 -11.03 -20.67
CA LEU A 225 -14.16 -11.47 -20.98
C LEU A 225 -13.48 -12.14 -19.77
N VAL A 226 -13.49 -11.50 -18.60
CA VAL A 226 -12.86 -12.05 -17.38
C VAL A 226 -13.55 -13.33 -16.89
N ILE A 227 -14.86 -13.47 -17.12
CA ILE A 227 -15.58 -14.73 -16.82
C ILE A 227 -15.27 -15.84 -17.83
N SER A 228 -14.76 -15.51 -19.03
CA SER A 228 -14.49 -16.50 -20.09
C SER A 228 -13.18 -17.29 -19.92
N ASP A 229 -12.22 -16.76 -19.16
CA ASP A 229 -10.93 -17.40 -18.88
C ASP A 229 -10.46 -17.04 -17.46
N ASP A 230 -10.38 -18.03 -16.57
CA ASP A 230 -10.02 -17.85 -15.15
C ASP A 230 -8.53 -17.53 -14.92
N LYS A 231 -7.70 -17.64 -15.96
CA LYS A 231 -6.28 -17.24 -15.94
C LYS A 231 -6.07 -15.79 -16.38
N LEU A 232 -7.09 -15.18 -16.96
CA LEU A 232 -6.98 -13.86 -17.57
C LEU A 232 -7.12 -12.79 -16.48
N TRP A 233 -5.99 -12.20 -16.09
CA TRP A 233 -5.97 -11.16 -15.04
C TRP A 233 -6.82 -9.95 -15.47
N ASP A 234 -7.76 -9.58 -14.61
CA ASP A 234 -8.77 -8.53 -14.84
C ASP A 234 -8.17 -7.18 -15.24
N GLN A 235 -7.03 -6.78 -14.64
CA GLN A 235 -6.32 -5.56 -15.03
C GLN A 235 -5.80 -5.63 -16.47
N ASN A 236 -5.26 -6.76 -16.92
CA ASN A 236 -4.82 -6.92 -18.31
C ASN A 236 -6.02 -6.90 -19.26
N ALA A 237 -7.10 -7.61 -18.92
CA ALA A 237 -8.36 -7.61 -19.67
C ALA A 237 -8.90 -6.20 -19.92
N PHE A 238 -8.88 -5.36 -18.87
CA PHE A 238 -9.30 -3.98 -18.93
C PHE A 238 -8.41 -3.15 -19.85
N ASN A 239 -7.08 -3.29 -19.71
CA ASN A 239 -6.12 -2.57 -20.53
C ASN A 239 -6.24 -2.95 -22.01
N ASP A 240 -6.37 -4.23 -22.34
CA ASP A 240 -6.54 -4.71 -23.72
C ASP A 240 -7.79 -4.13 -24.37
N LEU A 241 -8.93 -4.09 -23.65
CA LEU A 241 -10.17 -3.52 -24.15
C LEU A 241 -10.10 -2.00 -24.35
N VAL A 242 -9.54 -1.27 -23.38
CA VAL A 242 -9.51 0.20 -23.40
C VAL A 242 -8.46 0.73 -24.37
N ARG A 243 -7.26 0.11 -24.43
CA ARG A 243 -6.14 0.53 -25.29
C ARG A 243 -6.30 0.10 -26.75
N LYS A 244 -7.22 -0.84 -27.05
CA LYS A 244 -7.40 -1.49 -28.36
C LYS A 244 -7.31 -0.54 -29.56
N ASN A 245 -7.96 0.62 -29.48
CA ASN A 245 -7.87 1.70 -30.44
C ASN A 245 -8.18 3.03 -29.74
N PHE A 246 -7.20 3.93 -29.69
CA PHE A 246 -7.41 5.33 -29.36
C PHE A 246 -7.85 6.10 -30.61
N GLY A 247 -8.87 6.94 -30.44
CA GLY A 247 -9.34 7.91 -31.42
C GLY A 247 -8.70 9.28 -31.19
N GLN A 248 -9.41 10.33 -31.61
CA GLN A 248 -8.94 11.71 -31.44
C GLN A 248 -8.98 12.15 -29.95
N PRO A 249 -8.25 13.21 -29.58
CA PRO A 249 -8.48 13.92 -28.33
C PRO A 249 -9.93 14.46 -28.28
N VAL A 250 -10.51 14.51 -27.09
CA VAL A 250 -11.76 15.24 -26.85
C VAL A 250 -11.43 16.75 -26.86
N GLN A 251 -12.42 17.58 -27.22
CA GLN A 251 -12.28 19.04 -27.11
C GLN A 251 -11.87 19.44 -25.69
N GLY A 252 -10.77 20.19 -25.56
CA GLY A 252 -10.08 20.48 -24.30
C GLY A 252 -8.69 19.84 -24.22
N GLY A 253 -8.51 18.64 -24.78
CA GLY A 253 -7.20 17.96 -24.90
C GLY A 253 -6.90 16.93 -23.79
N ASP A 254 -7.43 17.13 -22.58
CA ASP A 254 -7.14 16.32 -21.37
C ASP A 254 -7.77 14.92 -21.39
N LEU A 255 -8.72 14.67 -22.28
CA LEU A 255 -9.40 13.39 -22.46
C LEU A 255 -9.15 12.85 -23.87
N VAL A 256 -9.18 11.52 -24.01
CA VAL A 256 -9.03 10.83 -25.29
C VAL A 256 -10.21 9.90 -25.55
N TYR A 257 -10.63 9.79 -26.82
CA TYR A 257 -11.54 8.72 -27.21
C TYR A 257 -10.79 7.37 -27.21
N SER A 258 -11.29 6.36 -26.50
CA SER A 258 -10.70 5.01 -26.40
C SER A 258 -11.78 3.93 -26.61
N TYR A 259 -11.42 2.64 -26.47
CA TYR A 259 -12.32 1.50 -26.69
C TYR A 259 -13.05 1.60 -28.06
N ASP A 260 -12.27 1.47 -29.14
CA ASP A 260 -12.72 1.65 -30.54
C ASP A 260 -13.37 3.04 -30.79
N GLY A 261 -12.84 4.08 -30.14
CA GLY A 261 -13.27 5.48 -30.28
C GLY A 261 -14.61 5.83 -29.61
N LYS A 262 -15.14 4.97 -28.72
CA LYS A 262 -16.51 5.09 -28.16
C LYS A 262 -16.55 5.67 -26.76
N LEU A 263 -15.46 5.60 -26.00
CA LEU A 263 -15.37 6.00 -24.58
C LEU A 263 -14.51 7.25 -24.44
N LYS A 264 -14.96 8.27 -23.68
CA LYS A 264 -14.08 9.38 -23.26
C LYS A 264 -13.32 8.97 -21.99
N LEU A 265 -12.01 8.73 -22.14
CA LEU A 265 -11.09 8.32 -21.07
C LEU A 265 -10.25 9.49 -20.56
N GLY A 266 -10.08 9.56 -19.24
CA GLY A 266 -9.06 10.38 -18.56
C GLY A 266 -8.25 9.55 -17.55
N VAL A 267 -6.98 9.92 -17.35
CA VAL A 267 -6.04 9.22 -16.46
C VAL A 267 -5.68 10.12 -15.28
N LEU A 268 -5.85 9.62 -14.05
CA LEU A 268 -5.60 10.40 -12.84
C LEU A 268 -4.09 10.59 -12.59
N PRO A 269 -3.62 11.80 -12.20
CA PRO A 269 -2.22 12.11 -11.98
C PRO A 269 -1.61 11.33 -10.81
N ALA A 270 -0.52 10.61 -11.07
CA ALA A 270 0.19 9.77 -10.09
C ALA A 270 0.91 10.58 -8.99
N SER A 271 0.98 11.91 -9.15
CA SER A 271 1.46 12.87 -8.16
C SER A 271 0.49 13.05 -6.98
N ILE A 272 -0.81 12.80 -7.16
CA ILE A 272 -1.85 12.97 -6.12
C ILE A 272 -2.84 11.80 -6.02
N PHE A 273 -2.99 10.95 -7.03
CA PHE A 273 -3.62 9.63 -6.93
C PHE A 273 -2.50 8.58 -6.92
N CYS A 274 -1.71 8.60 -5.86
CA CYS A 274 -0.37 8.02 -5.86
C CYS A 274 -0.40 6.48 -5.91
N SER A 275 0.53 5.91 -6.66
CA SER A 275 0.98 4.54 -6.43
C SER A 275 1.87 4.50 -5.18
N GLY A 276 2.21 3.31 -4.69
CA GLY A 276 3.14 3.22 -3.57
C GLY A 276 4.56 3.64 -3.94
N HIS A 277 4.96 3.52 -5.20
CA HIS A 277 6.24 4.03 -5.64
C HIS A 277 6.27 5.56 -5.60
N THR A 278 5.25 6.23 -6.17
CA THR A 278 5.19 7.70 -6.18
C THR A 278 4.96 8.30 -4.79
N TYR A 279 4.23 7.61 -3.90
CA TYR A 279 4.02 8.06 -2.51
C TYR A 279 5.20 7.77 -1.57
N PHE A 280 5.63 6.50 -1.46
CA PHE A 280 6.54 6.05 -0.40
C PHE A 280 8.02 6.10 -0.78
N VAL A 281 8.36 5.94 -2.07
CA VAL A 281 9.76 5.95 -2.55
C VAL A 281 10.14 7.34 -3.06
N GLN A 282 9.35 7.88 -4.00
CA GLN A 282 9.63 9.22 -4.57
C GLN A 282 9.18 10.36 -3.65
N GLY A 283 8.12 10.17 -2.86
CA GLY A 283 7.46 11.28 -2.15
C GLY A 283 7.02 12.39 -3.11
N MET A 284 6.56 12.03 -4.32
CA MET A 284 6.36 12.92 -5.47
C MET A 284 5.53 14.17 -5.11
N TYR A 285 4.41 13.97 -4.41
CA TYR A 285 3.55 15.06 -3.92
C TYR A 285 4.32 16.09 -3.08
N LYS A 286 5.25 15.67 -2.21
CA LYS A 286 6.05 16.58 -1.38
C LYS A 286 7.03 17.40 -2.21
N GLN A 287 7.54 16.82 -3.31
CA GLN A 287 8.49 17.48 -4.20
C GLN A 287 7.81 18.48 -5.15
N LEU A 288 6.56 18.20 -5.53
CA LEU A 288 5.73 19.09 -6.35
C LEU A 288 4.87 20.06 -5.52
N HIS A 289 4.95 20.02 -4.19
CA HIS A 289 4.14 20.80 -3.26
C HIS A 289 2.62 20.60 -3.41
N LEU A 290 2.21 19.36 -3.72
CA LEU A 290 0.82 18.94 -3.91
C LEU A 290 0.27 18.17 -2.70
N GLU A 291 -1.06 18.12 -2.57
CA GLU A 291 -1.76 17.29 -1.58
C GLU A 291 -2.37 16.04 -2.24
N PRO A 292 -2.02 14.81 -1.79
CA PRO A 292 -2.55 13.60 -2.38
C PRO A 292 -4.00 13.33 -1.97
N TYR A 293 -4.82 12.89 -2.93
CA TYR A 293 -6.20 12.45 -2.74
C TYR A 293 -6.31 10.97 -2.33
N ALA A 294 -5.37 10.13 -2.78
CA ALA A 294 -5.34 8.70 -2.48
C ALA A 294 -3.91 8.18 -2.50
N VAL A 295 -3.70 7.03 -1.84
CA VAL A 295 -2.53 6.18 -2.09
C VAL A 295 -3.00 4.75 -2.31
N HIS A 296 -2.77 4.23 -3.51
CA HIS A 296 -2.93 2.81 -3.79
C HIS A 296 -1.62 2.10 -3.46
N THR A 297 -1.67 1.11 -2.57
CA THR A 297 -0.52 0.25 -2.27
C THR A 297 -0.27 -0.74 -3.43
N THR A 298 0.31 -0.23 -4.52
CA THR A 298 1.07 -0.95 -5.55
C THR A 298 2.57 -0.62 -5.42
N PHE A 299 3.45 -1.43 -6.01
CA PHE A 299 4.91 -1.36 -5.84
C PHE A 299 5.40 -1.60 -4.38
N GLN A 300 4.85 -2.62 -3.71
CA GLN A 300 5.34 -3.16 -2.42
C GLN A 300 5.75 -4.62 -2.54
N TYR A 301 6.62 -5.02 -1.62
CA TYR A 301 7.04 -6.39 -1.39
C TYR A 301 6.23 -6.98 -0.22
N ALA A 302 6.50 -8.23 0.16
CA ALA A 302 5.89 -8.89 1.32
C ALA A 302 4.33 -8.95 1.34
N GLY A 303 3.66 -8.78 0.19
CA GLY A 303 2.21 -8.96 0.04
C GLY A 303 1.37 -8.05 0.95
N THR A 304 0.25 -8.56 1.47
CA THR A 304 -0.66 -7.83 2.38
C THR A 304 0.08 -7.29 3.63
N GLU A 305 1.04 -8.04 4.16
CA GLU A 305 1.82 -7.65 5.33
C GLU A 305 2.72 -6.44 5.04
N GLY A 306 3.40 -6.44 3.89
CA GLY A 306 4.18 -5.30 3.40
C GLY A 306 3.32 -4.08 3.11
N LYS A 307 2.17 -4.26 2.43
CA LYS A 307 1.19 -3.17 2.19
C LYS A 307 0.73 -2.51 3.49
N ARG A 308 0.40 -3.31 4.52
CA ARG A 308 -0.02 -2.82 5.84
C ARG A 308 1.09 -2.04 6.51
N HIS A 309 2.31 -2.59 6.52
CA HIS A 309 3.47 -1.93 7.10
C HIS A 309 3.80 -0.62 6.40
N ARG A 310 3.69 -0.56 5.06
CA ARG A 310 3.91 0.65 4.27
C ARG A 310 2.93 1.78 4.62
N LEU A 311 1.66 1.45 4.86
CA LEU A 311 0.67 2.42 5.37
C LEU A 311 0.97 2.85 6.81
N ARG A 312 1.47 1.96 7.67
CA ARG A 312 1.92 2.31 9.03
C ARG A 312 3.13 3.22 9.03
N GLU A 313 4.15 2.95 8.21
CA GLU A 313 5.33 3.82 8.03
C GLU A 313 4.92 5.26 7.68
N ALA A 314 3.90 5.43 6.85
CA ALA A 314 3.33 6.74 6.53
C ALA A 314 2.30 7.29 7.53
N MET A 315 2.05 6.59 8.65
CA MET A 315 1.02 6.89 9.66
C MET A 315 -0.41 6.96 9.11
N LEU A 316 -0.68 6.26 8.01
CA LEU A 316 -1.98 6.19 7.32
C LEU A 316 -2.82 4.97 7.72
N PHE A 317 -2.27 3.98 8.42
CA PHE A 317 -3.03 2.81 8.85
C PHE A 317 -3.78 3.05 10.16
N PHE A 318 -5.02 2.56 10.28
CA PHE A 318 -5.80 2.66 11.52
C PHE A 318 -5.62 1.41 12.38
N ASP A 319 -4.77 1.52 13.39
CA ASP A 319 -4.54 0.47 14.38
C ASP A 319 -5.41 0.64 15.64
N GLN A 320 -5.70 -0.49 16.29
CA GLN A 320 -6.40 -0.49 17.59
C GLN A 320 -5.49 0.01 18.71
N PRO A 321 -6.03 0.57 19.81
CA PRO A 321 -5.22 1.11 20.92
C PRO A 321 -4.17 0.12 21.49
N SER A 322 -4.47 -1.19 21.49
CA SER A 322 -3.54 -2.24 21.93
C SER A 322 -2.28 -2.38 21.06
N TYR A 323 -2.27 -1.85 19.83
CA TYR A 323 -1.07 -1.80 18.99
C TYR A 323 0.00 -0.86 19.56
N TYR A 324 -0.46 0.19 20.23
CA TYR A 324 0.34 1.29 20.78
C TYR A 324 0.78 1.06 22.24
N ASP A 325 0.29 0.01 22.90
CA ASP A 325 0.73 -0.41 24.23
C ASP A 325 1.11 -1.90 24.25
N SER A 326 2.27 -2.22 23.65
CA SER A 326 2.80 -3.58 23.62
C SER A 326 3.12 -4.10 25.04
N PRO A 327 2.80 -5.36 25.37
CA PRO A 327 3.34 -6.03 26.54
C PRO A 327 4.88 -5.98 26.56
N GLY A 328 5.47 -5.70 27.73
CA GLY A 328 6.91 -5.48 27.89
C GLY A 328 7.42 -4.12 27.41
N GLY A 329 6.61 -3.37 26.65
CA GLY A 329 6.98 -2.08 26.08
C GLY A 329 7.90 -2.18 24.87
N PHE A 330 8.49 -1.04 24.52
CA PHE A 330 9.23 -0.80 23.31
C PHE A 330 10.73 -0.65 23.58
N LEU A 331 11.52 -1.01 22.58
CA LEU A 331 12.93 -0.68 22.46
C LEU A 331 13.13 0.11 21.16
N SER A 332 13.90 1.18 21.21
CA SER A 332 14.29 1.98 20.05
C SER A 332 15.77 2.36 20.12
N PHE A 333 16.33 2.89 19.04
CA PHE A 333 17.67 3.47 19.07
C PHE A 333 17.79 4.64 18.09
N LYS A 334 18.74 5.54 18.35
CA LYS A 334 19.09 6.65 17.46
C LYS A 334 20.04 6.10 16.37
N PRO A 335 19.62 6.00 15.09
CA PRO A 335 20.50 5.53 14.03
C PRO A 335 21.60 6.56 13.77
N ASN A 336 22.86 6.15 13.89
CA ASN A 336 24.00 7.01 13.64
C ASN A 336 24.72 6.54 12.36
N ILE A 337 24.29 7.04 11.20
CA ILE A 337 24.93 6.70 9.91
C ILE A 337 25.99 7.76 9.59
N PRO A 338 27.26 7.38 9.36
CA PRO A 338 28.29 8.28 8.87
C PRO A 338 27.85 9.02 7.61
N LYS A 339 28.02 10.35 7.59
CA LYS A 339 27.63 11.19 6.44
C LYS A 339 28.28 10.74 5.14
N SER A 340 29.49 10.19 5.18
CA SER A 340 30.18 9.64 4.02
C SER A 340 29.43 8.47 3.37
N LEU A 341 28.89 7.53 4.16
CA LEU A 341 28.07 6.42 3.65
C LEU A 341 26.76 6.89 3.01
N LEU A 342 26.26 8.07 3.37
CA LEU A 342 25.06 8.68 2.75
C LEU A 342 25.38 9.54 1.52
N LEU A 343 26.40 10.40 1.59
CA LEU A 343 26.56 11.54 0.69
C LEU A 343 27.79 11.47 -0.24
N ASP A 344 28.82 10.69 0.12
CA ASP A 344 30.06 10.66 -0.65
C ASP A 344 29.99 9.62 -1.79
N GLY A 345 30.74 9.85 -2.87
CA GLY A 345 30.92 8.90 -3.96
C GLY A 345 29.68 8.65 -4.84
N ALA A 346 29.85 7.83 -5.88
CA ALA A 346 28.76 7.46 -6.77
C ALA A 346 27.75 6.51 -6.10
N HIS A 347 26.51 6.48 -6.58
CA HIS A 347 25.49 5.53 -6.15
C HIS A 347 25.60 4.22 -6.94
N THR A 348 26.56 3.37 -6.56
CA THR A 348 26.75 2.02 -7.13
C THR A 348 26.16 0.93 -6.22
N VAL A 349 26.10 -0.31 -6.73
CA VAL A 349 25.72 -1.51 -5.96
C VAL A 349 26.60 -1.67 -4.71
N GLU A 350 27.91 -1.47 -4.83
CA GLU A 350 28.85 -1.54 -3.71
C GLU A 350 28.49 -0.51 -2.64
N SER A 351 28.36 0.77 -3.02
CA SER A 351 28.00 1.85 -2.09
C SER A 351 26.63 1.65 -1.42
N HIS A 352 25.68 1.04 -2.14
CA HIS A 352 24.36 0.70 -1.61
C HIS A 352 24.48 -0.35 -0.52
N PHE A 353 25.15 -1.46 -0.82
CA PHE A 353 25.31 -2.53 0.15
C PHE A 353 26.19 -2.10 1.32
N GLU A 354 27.23 -1.28 1.15
CA GLU A 354 27.97 -0.67 2.27
C GLU A 354 27.05 0.11 3.23
N LEU A 355 26.18 0.97 2.69
CA LEU A 355 25.21 1.73 3.48
C LEU A 355 24.18 0.83 4.18
N VAL A 356 23.59 -0.14 3.48
CA VAL A 356 22.57 -1.04 4.05
C VAL A 356 23.21 -1.98 5.07
N ASN A 357 24.36 -2.58 4.78
CA ASN A 357 25.11 -3.47 5.67
C ASN A 357 25.50 -2.80 7.00
N TYR A 358 25.87 -1.51 6.96
CA TYR A 358 26.15 -0.71 8.15
C TYR A 358 24.92 -0.55 9.07
N GLN A 359 23.73 -0.42 8.48
CA GLN A 359 22.46 -0.36 9.21
C GLN A 359 22.02 -1.76 9.71
N LEU A 360 22.15 -2.79 8.87
CA LEU A 360 21.83 -4.18 9.23
C LEU A 360 22.59 -4.64 10.47
N LYS A 361 23.88 -4.30 10.62
CA LYS A 361 24.67 -4.65 11.81
C LYS A 361 24.08 -4.06 13.10
N GLN A 362 23.62 -2.81 13.07
CA GLN A 362 22.96 -2.16 14.21
C GLN A 362 21.58 -2.76 14.50
N ILE A 363 20.81 -3.05 13.46
CA ILE A 363 19.48 -3.67 13.59
C ILE A 363 19.59 -5.10 14.14
N ARG A 364 20.62 -5.86 13.73
CA ARG A 364 20.93 -7.18 14.30
C ARG A 364 21.13 -7.12 15.81
N THR A 365 21.92 -6.16 16.28
CA THR A 365 22.12 -5.92 17.71
C THR A 365 20.81 -5.51 18.40
N ALA A 366 20.04 -4.60 17.79
CA ALA A 366 18.74 -4.18 18.32
C ALA A 366 17.75 -5.35 18.46
N LEU A 367 17.67 -6.23 17.47
CA LEU A 367 16.85 -7.45 17.50
C LEU A 367 17.28 -8.41 18.61
N ALA A 368 18.59 -8.57 18.85
CA ALA A 368 19.11 -9.41 19.93
C ALA A 368 18.73 -8.85 21.31
N VAL A 369 18.94 -7.56 21.53
CA VAL A 369 18.60 -6.89 22.80
C VAL A 369 17.09 -6.84 23.02
N ALA A 370 16.29 -6.59 21.99
CA ALA A 370 14.82 -6.64 22.05
C ALA A 370 14.32 -8.05 22.41
N SER A 371 14.92 -9.10 21.83
CA SER A 371 14.63 -10.50 22.15
C SER A 371 14.93 -10.84 23.62
N LEU A 372 16.09 -10.41 24.14
CA LEU A 372 16.49 -10.64 25.54
C LEU A 372 15.55 -9.92 26.53
N LEU A 373 15.27 -8.64 26.28
CA LEU A 373 14.42 -7.82 27.13
C LEU A 373 12.91 -8.09 26.95
N LYS A 374 12.54 -8.93 25.97
CA LYS A 374 11.15 -9.23 25.57
C LYS A 374 10.35 -7.95 25.24
N ARG A 375 10.99 -7.07 24.47
CA ARG A 375 10.45 -5.77 24.04
C ARG A 375 10.15 -5.76 22.54
N THR A 376 9.14 -5.01 22.15
CA THR A 376 8.86 -4.73 20.74
C THR A 376 9.91 -3.76 20.18
N LEU A 377 10.61 -4.12 19.10
CA LEU A 377 11.59 -3.25 18.45
C LEU A 377 10.90 -2.20 17.56
N VAL A 378 11.04 -0.92 17.87
CA VAL A 378 10.80 0.15 16.90
C VAL A 378 11.98 0.16 15.93
N MET A 379 11.73 -0.23 14.68
CA MET A 379 12.74 -0.30 13.63
C MET A 379 13.25 1.12 13.30
N PRO A 380 14.54 1.31 12.96
CA PRO A 380 15.04 2.62 12.56
C PRO A 380 14.55 2.98 11.14
N PRO A 381 14.54 4.28 10.78
CA PRO A 381 14.44 4.69 9.38
C PRO A 381 15.61 4.11 8.58
N LEU A 382 15.32 3.43 7.46
CA LEU A 382 16.34 2.83 6.59
C LEU A 382 16.71 3.76 5.44
N TRP A 383 18.01 3.88 5.17
CA TRP A 383 18.53 4.64 4.03
C TRP A 383 19.09 3.72 2.97
N CYS A 384 18.67 3.93 1.72
CA CYS A 384 19.16 3.19 0.55
C CYS A 384 19.70 4.16 -0.50
N ARG A 385 20.72 3.73 -1.25
CA ARG A 385 21.24 4.46 -2.43
C ARG A 385 20.59 4.06 -3.74
N LEU A 386 19.91 2.91 -3.78
CA LEU A 386 19.28 2.34 -4.98
C LEU A 386 17.90 1.83 -4.59
N ASP A 387 16.99 1.88 -5.55
CA ASP A 387 15.64 1.35 -5.49
C ASP A 387 15.62 -0.18 -5.47
N ARG A 388 14.50 -0.80 -5.11
CA ARG A 388 14.26 -2.25 -5.28
C ARG A 388 13.18 -2.41 -6.35
N MET A 389 13.46 -3.20 -7.38
CA MET A 389 12.53 -3.53 -8.47
C MET A 389 12.38 -5.06 -8.63
N TRP A 390 11.68 -5.50 -9.68
CA TRP A 390 11.52 -6.93 -10.05
C TRP A 390 12.37 -7.32 -11.28
N PHE A 391 13.20 -6.41 -11.78
CA PHE A 391 13.96 -6.53 -13.02
C PHE A 391 15.24 -5.68 -12.93
N GLY A 392 16.19 -5.88 -13.84
CA GLY A 392 17.44 -5.13 -13.90
C GLY A 392 17.21 -3.63 -14.13
N HIS A 393 17.85 -2.76 -13.35
CA HIS A 393 17.70 -1.30 -13.45
C HIS A 393 18.98 -0.56 -13.06
N PRO A 394 19.20 0.69 -13.53
CA PRO A 394 20.44 1.45 -13.29
C PRO A 394 20.49 2.10 -11.88
N GLY A 395 19.98 1.40 -10.87
CA GLY A 395 19.96 1.87 -9.48
C GLY A 395 18.72 2.70 -9.10
N ILE A 396 18.30 3.64 -9.93
CA ILE A 396 16.95 4.26 -9.89
C ILE A 396 16.35 4.26 -11.29
N LEU A 397 15.02 4.30 -11.41
CA LEU A 397 14.37 4.36 -12.72
C LEU A 397 14.57 5.74 -13.36
N GLU A 398 15.03 5.76 -14.62
CA GLU A 398 15.22 7.00 -15.39
C GLU A 398 13.90 7.78 -15.51
N GLY A 399 13.97 9.11 -15.38
CA GLY A 399 12.80 9.99 -15.42
C GLY A 399 11.96 10.04 -14.14
N THR A 400 12.24 9.21 -13.12
CA THR A 400 11.55 9.31 -11.82
C THR A 400 12.11 10.43 -10.95
N MET A 401 11.32 10.89 -9.97
CA MET A 401 11.75 11.88 -8.97
C MET A 401 12.46 11.24 -7.76
N THR A 402 12.89 9.97 -7.85
CA THR A 402 13.58 9.27 -6.74
C THR A 402 14.89 9.97 -6.40
N ARG A 403 15.01 10.48 -5.17
CA ARG A 403 16.25 11.08 -4.66
C ARG A 403 17.24 9.98 -4.27
N GLN A 404 18.54 10.27 -4.33
CA GLN A 404 19.58 9.37 -3.83
C GLN A 404 20.48 10.13 -2.82
N PRO A 405 20.79 9.56 -1.64
CA PRO A 405 20.06 8.44 -1.03
C PRO A 405 18.62 8.85 -0.67
N PHE A 406 17.76 7.87 -0.43
CA PHE A 406 16.39 8.08 0.06
C PHE A 406 16.11 7.25 1.30
N LEU A 407 15.09 7.65 2.05
CA LEU A 407 14.46 6.86 3.09
C LEU A 407 13.73 5.69 2.41
N CYS A 408 14.36 4.52 2.37
CA CYS A 408 13.75 3.35 1.75
C CYS A 408 12.76 2.69 2.73
N PRO A 409 11.56 2.33 2.25
CA PRO A 409 10.61 1.56 3.05
C PRO A 409 11.19 0.22 3.50
N MET A 410 10.78 -0.25 4.67
CA MET A 410 11.45 -1.39 5.33
C MET A 410 11.47 -2.67 4.46
N ASP A 411 10.44 -2.90 3.64
CA ASP A 411 10.33 -4.03 2.73
C ASP A 411 11.21 -3.93 1.47
N HIS A 412 12.04 -2.89 1.33
CA HIS A 412 13.15 -2.85 0.36
C HIS A 412 14.37 -3.65 0.83
N VAL A 413 14.46 -3.95 2.13
CA VAL A 413 15.59 -4.68 2.75
C VAL A 413 15.12 -5.92 3.52
N PHE A 414 13.98 -5.83 4.21
CA PHE A 414 13.48 -6.87 5.09
C PHE A 414 12.25 -7.60 4.53
N GLU A 415 12.18 -8.91 4.74
CA GLU A 415 10.98 -9.69 4.40
C GLU A 415 9.96 -9.62 5.54
N VAL A 416 9.23 -8.50 5.58
CA VAL A 416 8.22 -8.15 6.61
C VAL A 416 7.23 -9.30 6.89
N HIS A 417 6.81 -10.02 5.85
CA HIS A 417 5.91 -11.17 5.95
C HIS A 417 6.53 -12.38 6.67
N VAL A 418 7.85 -12.54 6.63
CA VAL A 418 8.60 -13.55 7.39
C VAL A 418 8.81 -13.09 8.83
N MET A 419 9.08 -11.79 9.04
CA MET A 419 9.24 -11.21 10.37
C MET A 419 8.00 -11.38 11.24
N LEU A 420 6.81 -11.16 10.66
CA LEU A 420 5.51 -11.31 11.33
C LEU A 420 5.04 -12.77 11.48
N LYS A 421 5.77 -13.75 10.93
CA LYS A 421 5.37 -15.16 10.99
C LYS A 421 5.76 -15.81 12.31
N ASP A 422 4.83 -16.58 12.88
CA ASP A 422 5.10 -17.50 13.98
C ASP A 422 5.96 -18.68 13.51
N LEU A 423 7.28 -18.50 13.59
CA LEU A 423 8.28 -19.53 13.34
C LEU A 423 8.52 -20.39 14.60
N PRO A 424 8.67 -21.73 14.49
CA PRO A 424 8.89 -22.66 15.61
C PRO A 424 9.95 -22.21 16.63
N LYS A 425 9.61 -22.16 17.91
CA LYS A 425 10.52 -21.62 18.96
C LYS A 425 11.73 -22.53 19.20
N GLU A 426 11.60 -23.80 18.82
CA GLU A 426 12.60 -24.85 18.97
C GLU A 426 13.78 -24.61 18.00
N GLU A 427 13.51 -24.15 16.78
CA GLU A 427 14.51 -23.85 15.73
C GLU A 427 14.91 -22.37 15.71
N PHE A 428 13.97 -21.46 16.03
CA PHE A 428 14.08 -20.01 15.81
C PHE A 428 14.08 -19.17 17.09
N GLY A 429 13.90 -19.77 18.26
CA GLY A 429 13.79 -19.03 19.51
C GLY A 429 12.51 -18.19 19.58
N PRO A 430 12.40 -17.25 20.54
CA PRO A 430 11.21 -16.43 20.71
C PRO A 430 10.88 -15.59 19.47
N HIS A 431 9.60 -15.25 19.30
CA HIS A 431 9.19 -14.23 18.33
C HIS A 431 9.76 -12.87 18.76
N ILE A 432 10.09 -12.00 17.79
CA ILE A 432 10.62 -10.66 18.04
C ILE A 432 9.66 -9.67 17.38
N ASP A 433 8.73 -9.13 18.18
CA ASP A 433 7.78 -8.12 17.73
C ASP A 433 8.50 -6.85 17.27
N PHE A 434 7.94 -6.17 16.27
CA PHE A 434 8.45 -4.89 15.78
C PHE A 434 7.37 -3.87 15.46
N ARG A 435 7.78 -2.61 15.28
CA ARG A 435 7.00 -1.48 14.78
C ARG A 435 7.79 -0.69 13.74
N GLU A 436 7.08 0.02 12.87
CA GLU A 436 7.59 0.98 11.91
C GLU A 436 8.40 2.12 12.54
N TYR A 437 9.27 2.76 11.76
CA TYR A 437 10.13 3.83 12.26
C TYR A 437 9.38 5.08 12.75
N SER A 438 8.21 5.36 12.18
CA SER A 438 7.34 6.50 12.55
C SER A 438 6.44 6.21 13.75
N PHE A 439 6.49 5.01 14.34
CA PHE A 439 5.61 4.59 15.43
C PHE A 439 5.63 5.54 16.63
N LEU A 440 6.82 6.04 17.02
CA LEU A 440 6.96 6.98 18.14
C LEU A 440 6.44 8.39 17.82
N GLU A 441 6.43 8.76 16.55
CA GLU A 441 5.88 10.03 16.04
C GLU A 441 4.36 9.98 15.90
N ASN A 442 3.78 8.78 15.73
CA ASN A 442 2.36 8.55 15.49
C ASN A 442 1.46 9.30 16.51
N PRO A 443 0.51 10.14 16.06
CA PRO A 443 -0.41 10.86 16.94
C PRO A 443 -1.27 9.97 17.83
N SER A 444 -1.54 8.73 17.41
CA SER A 444 -2.36 7.76 18.14
C SER A 444 -1.62 7.07 19.30
N LEU A 445 -0.28 7.15 19.36
CA LEU A 445 0.52 6.58 20.44
C LEU A 445 0.25 7.36 21.75
N PRO A 446 -0.30 6.72 22.82
CA PRO A 446 -0.73 7.43 24.02
C PRO A 446 0.39 8.22 24.70
N LYS A 447 0.04 9.39 25.25
CA LYS A 447 1.00 10.25 25.94
C LYS A 447 1.70 9.55 27.11
N GLU A 448 0.98 8.72 27.87
CA GLU A 448 1.53 7.91 28.97
C GLU A 448 2.64 6.93 28.51
N VAL A 449 2.58 6.47 27.26
CA VAL A 449 3.61 5.64 26.63
C VAL A 449 4.80 6.49 26.19
N LYS A 450 4.54 7.66 25.56
CA LYS A 450 5.59 8.60 25.12
C LYS A 450 6.41 9.19 26.27
N ASP A 451 5.74 9.56 27.37
CA ASP A 451 6.36 10.19 28.55
C ASP A 451 7.14 9.18 29.42
N SER A 452 6.93 7.87 29.24
CA SER A 452 7.62 6.80 29.97
C SER A 452 8.85 6.31 29.19
N LEU A 453 9.89 7.15 29.18
CA LEU A 453 11.15 6.98 28.43
C LEU A 453 12.36 6.78 29.35
N LEU A 454 13.24 5.84 28.97
CA LEU A 454 14.61 5.70 29.48
C LEU A 454 15.60 5.90 28.32
N ASP A 455 16.33 7.02 28.32
CA ASP A 455 17.49 7.23 27.44
C ASP A 455 18.69 6.42 27.97
N VAL A 456 19.22 5.52 27.15
CA VAL A 456 20.42 4.70 27.42
C VAL A 456 21.58 5.21 26.56
N GLN A 457 22.65 5.67 27.19
CA GLN A 457 23.89 6.08 26.53
C GLN A 457 24.99 5.04 26.72
N LEU A 458 25.68 4.71 25.63
CA LEU A 458 26.85 3.82 25.68
C LEU A 458 28.07 4.56 26.22
N CYS A 459 28.78 3.95 27.18
CA CYS A 459 30.01 4.46 27.76
C CYS A 459 31.16 3.45 27.72
N ASP A 460 32.39 3.96 27.74
CA ASP A 460 33.58 3.10 27.80
C ASP A 460 33.81 2.67 29.25
N GLU A 461 33.92 1.37 29.51
CA GLU A 461 33.92 0.79 30.86
C GLU A 461 35.04 1.33 31.76
N HIS A 462 36.19 1.66 31.19
CA HIS A 462 37.34 2.23 31.90
C HIS A 462 37.27 3.76 32.07
N SER A 463 36.21 4.42 31.59
CA SER A 463 36.00 5.85 31.80
C SER A 463 35.32 6.11 33.14
N SER A 464 35.81 7.10 33.89
CA SER A 464 35.22 7.52 35.18
C SER A 464 33.76 7.98 35.08
N ARG A 465 33.27 8.25 33.86
CA ARG A 465 31.85 8.55 33.59
C ARG A 465 30.97 7.31 33.68
N CYS A 466 31.46 6.14 33.28
CA CYS A 466 30.68 4.89 33.16
C CYS A 466 30.37 4.23 34.52
N SER A 467 30.99 4.70 35.61
CA SER A 467 30.78 4.22 36.98
C SER A 467 29.93 5.14 37.87
N ALA A 468 29.53 6.31 37.36
CA ALA A 468 28.88 7.36 38.16
C ALA A 468 27.35 7.18 38.21
N VAL A 469 26.88 6.25 39.03
CA VAL A 469 25.46 6.05 39.32
C VAL A 469 25.03 6.95 40.48
N ASP A 470 24.72 8.21 40.19
CA ASP A 470 23.96 9.07 41.12
C ASP A 470 22.46 8.82 40.91
N GLU A 471 21.83 8.03 41.79
CA GLU A 471 20.44 7.57 41.69
C GLU A 471 19.36 8.67 41.79
N THR A 472 19.75 9.96 41.85
CA THR A 472 18.87 11.05 42.27
C THR A 472 18.36 11.98 41.14
N ASP A 473 18.91 11.88 39.93
CA ASP A 473 18.51 12.75 38.81
C ASP A 473 17.71 11.99 37.73
N LYS A 474 16.39 12.20 37.70
CA LYS A 474 15.46 11.62 36.72
C LYS A 474 15.66 12.10 35.28
N HIS A 475 16.50 13.11 35.05
CA HIS A 475 16.78 13.65 33.71
C HIS A 475 18.14 13.20 33.16
N ARG A 476 18.91 12.41 33.92
CA ARG A 476 20.22 11.93 33.49
C ARG A 476 20.08 10.62 32.68
N PRO A 477 20.74 10.49 31.51
CA PRO A 477 20.72 9.26 30.73
C PRO A 477 21.34 8.10 31.50
N PHE A 478 20.73 6.92 31.39
CA PHE A 478 21.27 5.68 31.94
C PHE A 478 22.54 5.28 31.18
N LEU A 479 23.60 4.90 31.90
CA LEU A 479 24.89 4.59 31.31
C LEU A 479 25.10 3.07 31.20
N LEU A 480 25.24 2.58 29.97
CA LEU A 480 25.51 1.17 29.69
C LEU A 480 26.94 1.01 29.12
N PRO A 481 27.80 0.18 29.73
CA PRO A 481 29.11 -0.12 29.16
C PRO A 481 29.02 -0.73 27.77
N ARG A 482 29.90 -0.30 26.84
CA ARG A 482 30.08 -0.95 25.54
C ARG A 482 30.43 -2.43 25.71
N ASN A 483 30.00 -3.24 24.75
CA ASN A 483 30.17 -4.70 24.72
C ASN A 483 29.65 -5.41 25.97
N SER A 484 28.59 -4.86 26.60
CA SER A 484 27.94 -5.48 27.77
C SER A 484 27.52 -6.91 27.47
N THR A 485 27.81 -7.82 28.41
CA THR A 485 27.38 -9.23 28.36
C THR A 485 25.87 -9.35 28.54
N GLU A 486 25.31 -10.50 28.17
CA GLU A 486 23.88 -10.81 28.37
C GLU A 486 23.44 -10.61 29.83
N GLU A 487 24.19 -11.18 30.77
CA GLU A 487 23.97 -11.05 32.23
C GLU A 487 23.95 -9.58 32.67
N LYS A 488 25.00 -8.84 32.32
CA LYS A 488 25.16 -7.42 32.71
C LYS A 488 24.07 -6.53 32.13
N LEU A 489 23.66 -6.77 30.87
CA LEU A 489 22.58 -6.04 30.22
C LEU A 489 21.22 -6.33 30.89
N LEU A 490 20.95 -7.59 31.22
CA LEU A 490 19.72 -8.00 31.90
C LEU A 490 19.66 -7.44 33.33
N ASP A 491 20.73 -7.57 34.12
CA ASP A 491 20.79 -7.07 35.49
C ASP A 491 20.56 -5.56 35.55
N LEU A 492 21.29 -4.80 34.73
CA LEU A 492 21.23 -3.34 34.69
C LEU A 492 19.89 -2.78 34.22
N LEU A 493 19.19 -3.48 33.30
CA LEU A 493 17.90 -3.03 32.77
C LEU A 493 16.69 -3.66 33.49
N SER A 494 16.90 -4.66 34.36
CA SER A 494 15.83 -5.30 35.14
C SER A 494 14.98 -4.34 36.01
N PRO A 495 15.51 -3.25 36.61
CA PRO A 495 14.69 -2.31 37.38
C PRO A 495 13.73 -1.51 36.49
N TYR A 496 14.03 -1.39 35.18
CA TYR A 496 13.30 -0.58 34.22
C TYR A 496 12.28 -1.40 33.39
N LYS A 497 11.95 -2.63 33.83
CA LYS A 497 10.97 -3.50 33.16
C LYS A 497 9.62 -2.82 32.87
N ASP A 498 9.19 -1.90 33.74
CA ASP A 498 7.89 -1.23 33.67
C ASP A 498 7.94 0.10 32.87
N VAL A 499 9.13 0.55 32.45
CA VAL A 499 9.30 1.71 31.56
C VAL A 499 8.81 1.35 30.16
N LYS A 500 8.00 2.21 29.53
CA LYS A 500 7.35 1.88 28.26
C LYS A 500 8.31 1.97 27.06
N ILE A 501 9.28 2.87 27.05
CA ILE A 501 10.26 3.02 25.96
C ILE A 501 11.68 3.01 26.54
N ILE A 502 12.53 2.08 26.07
CA ILE A 502 13.98 2.16 26.26
C ILE A 502 14.60 2.63 24.94
N GLN A 503 15.33 3.74 24.94
CA GLN A 503 15.95 4.32 23.75
C GLN A 503 17.47 4.35 23.86
N PHE A 504 18.16 3.57 23.04
CA PHE A 504 19.61 3.54 22.99
C PHE A 504 20.17 4.69 22.14
N SER A 505 21.27 5.30 22.57
CA SER A 505 21.99 6.32 21.81
C SER A 505 22.69 5.76 20.57
N SER A 506 22.97 4.45 20.56
CA SER A 506 23.51 3.68 19.43
C SER A 506 23.37 2.19 19.72
N MET A 507 23.35 1.38 18.66
CA MET A 507 23.46 -0.09 18.74
C MET A 507 24.83 -0.63 18.32
N VAL A 508 25.76 0.26 17.97
CA VAL A 508 27.17 -0.08 17.74
C VAL A 508 27.81 -0.39 19.09
N ASP A 509 28.25 -1.64 19.26
CA ASP A 509 28.86 -2.18 20.47
C ASP A 509 27.95 -2.13 21.72
N ALA A 510 26.63 -2.21 21.56
CA ALA A 510 25.68 -2.21 22.69
C ALA A 510 25.60 -3.56 23.43
N PHE A 511 25.95 -4.67 22.77
CA PHE A 511 25.78 -6.03 23.27
C PHE A 511 26.91 -6.93 22.76
N GLY A 512 27.58 -7.65 23.67
CA GLY A 512 28.76 -8.47 23.37
C GLY A 512 28.45 -9.85 22.76
N GLY A 513 27.19 -10.29 22.79
CA GLY A 513 26.77 -11.62 22.33
C GLY A 513 26.04 -12.42 23.42
N PHE A 514 25.36 -13.49 22.98
CA PHE A 514 24.60 -14.37 23.87
C PHE A 514 25.53 -15.26 24.70
N ALA A 515 25.14 -15.56 25.95
CA ALA A 515 25.90 -16.45 26.82
C ALA A 515 25.75 -17.93 26.42
N ASP A 516 24.59 -18.33 25.90
CA ASP A 516 24.31 -19.70 25.44
C ASP A 516 24.34 -19.78 23.90
N ALA A 517 25.28 -20.54 23.36
CA ALA A 517 25.44 -20.79 21.92
C ALA A 517 24.21 -21.47 21.27
N ALA A 518 23.39 -22.21 22.04
CA ALA A 518 22.13 -22.77 21.55
C ALA A 518 21.02 -21.70 21.43
N VAL A 519 21.02 -20.69 22.30
CA VAL A 519 20.16 -19.51 22.18
C VAL A 519 20.63 -18.65 21.00
N GLU A 520 21.94 -18.40 20.89
CA GLU A 520 22.54 -17.71 19.75
C GLU A 520 22.13 -18.37 18.43
N LYS A 521 22.36 -19.69 18.29
CA LYS A 521 22.04 -20.44 17.06
C LYS A 521 20.58 -20.26 16.63
N LYS A 522 19.64 -20.29 17.58
CA LYS A 522 18.21 -20.09 17.33
C LYS A 522 17.90 -18.66 16.87
N PHE A 523 18.47 -17.66 17.55
CA PHE A 523 18.37 -16.26 17.13
C PHE A 523 18.92 -16.06 15.71
N ARG A 524 20.11 -16.62 15.41
CA ARG A 524 20.75 -16.54 14.09
C ARG A 524 19.90 -17.20 13.00
N ASN A 525 19.32 -18.37 13.26
CA ASN A 525 18.39 -19.04 12.35
C ASN A 525 17.18 -18.16 11.98
N ARG A 526 16.67 -17.39 12.95
CA ARG A 526 15.54 -16.46 12.78
C ARG A 526 15.96 -15.24 11.95
N VAL A 527 16.91 -14.45 12.43
CA VAL A 527 17.22 -13.14 11.82
C VAL A 527 17.92 -13.25 10.46
N LYS A 528 18.52 -14.41 10.14
CA LYS A 528 18.96 -14.70 8.77
C LYS A 528 17.81 -14.63 7.76
N ARG A 529 16.63 -15.15 8.10
CA ARG A 529 15.43 -15.16 7.24
C ARG A 529 14.71 -13.81 7.16
N TYR A 530 15.16 -12.80 7.91
CA TYR A 530 14.48 -11.49 7.98
C TYR A 530 14.89 -10.53 6.87
N VAL A 531 16.01 -10.76 6.19
CA VAL A 531 16.48 -9.93 5.08
C VAL A 531 16.13 -10.56 3.73
N GLY A 532 15.84 -9.74 2.74
CA GLY A 532 15.42 -10.17 1.41
C GLY A 532 16.54 -10.15 0.39
N LEU A 533 16.20 -9.73 -0.83
CA LEU A 533 17.14 -9.49 -1.92
C LEU A 533 16.98 -8.07 -2.46
N TRP A 534 18.09 -7.49 -2.91
CA TRP A 534 18.08 -6.36 -3.82
C TRP A 534 17.97 -6.91 -5.26
N CYS A 535 17.14 -6.27 -6.09
CA CYS A 535 16.99 -6.62 -7.49
C CYS A 535 16.88 -5.35 -8.33
N CYS A 536 17.66 -5.19 -9.41
CA CYS A 536 18.65 -6.12 -9.95
C CYS A 536 19.74 -5.40 -10.76
N VAL A 537 20.91 -6.03 -10.88
CA VAL A 537 21.96 -5.68 -11.84
C VAL A 537 21.42 -5.87 -13.26
N GLU A 538 21.62 -4.88 -14.13
CA GLU A 538 21.19 -4.93 -15.53
C GLU A 538 21.94 -5.98 -16.35
N PHE A 539 21.30 -6.43 -17.43
CA PHE A 539 21.88 -7.33 -18.45
C PHE A 539 22.42 -8.67 -17.90
N ARG A 540 21.82 -9.19 -16.81
CA ARG A 540 22.10 -10.52 -16.25
C ARG A 540 20.83 -11.37 -16.13
N ASP A 541 20.97 -12.66 -16.42
CA ASP A 541 19.91 -13.66 -16.21
C ASP A 541 19.63 -13.88 -14.71
N ILE A 542 20.68 -13.85 -13.89
CA ILE A 542 20.61 -13.83 -12.42
C ILE A 542 21.17 -12.47 -11.97
N GLY A 543 20.28 -11.51 -11.76
CA GLY A 543 20.63 -10.12 -11.47
C GLY A 543 20.46 -9.69 -10.02
N HIS A 544 19.79 -10.49 -9.19
CA HIS A 544 19.53 -10.16 -7.78
C HIS A 544 20.72 -10.47 -6.88
N ILE A 545 20.78 -9.78 -5.75
CA ILE A 545 21.80 -9.93 -4.72
C ILE A 545 21.09 -10.09 -3.39
N TYR A 546 21.30 -11.21 -2.70
CA TYR A 546 20.73 -11.40 -1.37
C TYR A 546 21.42 -10.47 -0.36
N TYR A 547 20.62 -9.79 0.46
CA TYR A 547 21.14 -9.20 1.69
C TYR A 547 21.52 -10.32 2.66
N ASP A 548 22.55 -10.11 3.47
CA ASP A 548 23.01 -11.10 4.44
C ASP A 548 23.14 -10.46 5.82
N MET A 549 22.34 -10.93 6.77
CA MET A 549 22.37 -10.46 8.16
C MET A 549 23.73 -10.72 8.85
N TYR A 550 24.57 -11.59 8.30
CA TYR A 550 25.91 -11.95 8.79
C TYR A 550 27.01 -11.77 7.73
N TRP A 551 26.85 -10.78 6.84
CA TRP A 551 27.87 -10.40 5.85
C TRP A 551 29.26 -10.13 6.48
N ASP A 552 29.30 -9.56 7.69
CA ASP A 552 30.53 -9.15 8.39
C ASP A 552 31.32 -10.32 9.00
N GLU A 553 30.73 -11.51 9.05
CA GLU A 553 31.42 -12.75 9.44
C GLU A 553 31.95 -13.55 8.23
N LYS A 554 31.79 -13.05 7.00
CA LYS A 554 32.19 -13.74 5.77
C LYS A 554 33.41 -13.05 5.12
N PRO A 555 34.63 -13.58 5.28
CA PRO A 555 35.83 -12.98 4.71
C PRO A 555 35.72 -12.82 3.19
N GLY A 556 35.95 -11.61 2.69
CA GLY A 556 35.88 -11.30 1.27
C GLY A 556 34.47 -11.27 0.67
N TRP A 557 33.42 -11.23 1.48
CA TRP A 557 32.04 -11.04 1.01
C TRP A 557 31.91 -9.77 0.14
N LYS A 558 31.16 -9.89 -0.96
CA LYS A 558 30.86 -8.79 -1.88
C LYS A 558 29.42 -8.86 -2.37
N PRO A 559 28.80 -7.72 -2.70
CA PRO A 559 27.46 -7.67 -3.28
C PRO A 559 27.54 -8.00 -4.78
N HIS A 560 27.62 -9.28 -5.10
CA HIS A 560 27.62 -9.77 -6.48
C HIS A 560 26.44 -10.74 -6.68
N PRO A 561 25.74 -10.70 -7.83
CA PRO A 561 24.73 -11.69 -8.14
C PRO A 561 25.36 -13.09 -8.24
N PRO A 562 24.61 -14.16 -7.89
CA PRO A 562 25.08 -15.53 -8.06
C PRO A 562 25.59 -15.79 -9.48
N GLU A 563 26.71 -16.52 -9.61
CA GLU A 563 27.31 -16.80 -10.92
C GLU A 563 26.59 -17.95 -11.64
N THR A 564 25.95 -18.85 -10.90
CA THR A 564 25.21 -20.00 -11.43
C THR A 564 23.91 -20.23 -10.67
N ARG A 565 22.99 -21.04 -11.23
CA ARG A 565 21.71 -21.37 -10.60
C ARG A 565 21.89 -22.22 -9.33
N GLU A 566 22.97 -22.97 -9.24
CA GLU A 566 23.32 -23.77 -8.06
C GLU A 566 23.82 -22.89 -6.90
N GLN A 567 24.32 -21.68 -7.20
CA GLN A 567 24.66 -20.66 -6.21
C GLN A 567 23.47 -19.73 -5.90
N ASP A 568 22.40 -19.77 -6.70
CA ASP A 568 21.20 -18.94 -6.48
C ASP A 568 20.30 -19.54 -5.40
N HIS A 569 20.72 -19.31 -4.17
CA HIS A 569 19.97 -19.65 -2.98
C HIS A 569 20.20 -18.60 -1.89
N PRO A 570 19.24 -18.39 -0.97
CA PRO A 570 19.43 -17.45 0.13
C PRO A 570 20.63 -17.79 1.02
N PRO A 571 21.25 -16.82 1.74
CA PRO A 571 22.41 -17.03 2.61
C PRO A 571 22.22 -18.00 3.82
N TRP A 572 21.07 -18.66 3.92
CA TRP A 572 20.63 -19.47 5.06
C TRP A 572 19.99 -20.81 4.68
N SER A 573 19.90 -21.13 3.38
CA SER A 573 19.51 -22.45 2.87
C SER A 573 20.68 -23.43 2.93
#